data_AF-A0A9E5DJ43-F1
#
_entry.id   AF-A0A9E5DJ43-F1
#
_cell.length_a   1.000
_cell.length_b   1.000
_cell.length_c   1.000
_cell.angle_alpha   90.00
_cell.angle_beta   90.00
_cell.angle_gamma   90.00
#
_symmetry.space_group_name_H-M   'P 1'
#
loop_
_entity.id
_entity.type
_entity.pdbx_description
1 polymer ?
#
loop_
_entity_poly.entity_id
_entity_poly.type
_entity_poly.pdbx_seq_one_letter_code
_entity_poly.pdbx_strand_id
1 'polypeptide(L)'
;MKAIAVALDYDGVLVDSYKGVPVFYTEDLPSLSSVSYDYAKRLLYIEYLAEGLGLLREDIWFKFIPGLTSSMLDELISRYWERRIEYSTSLPGSRHALEKLSSMNISVYHVGYRDDIYGLKEHRIESDGFTRYFREIYVVGENTSSRLHALLEILGGHDVVIYVDDKPLNLAVVEAGLRDELKGRVILVKHNFKPPYSPAWVGPHGEYIEVSNLLDVVRLVKKQAG
;
A
#
# COMPACT_ATOMS: atom_id res chain seq x y z
N MET A 1 -28.63 -7.44 9.61
CA MET A 1 -27.26 -6.94 9.89
C MET A 1 -26.74 -6.31 8.62
N LYS A 2 -26.04 -5.18 8.72
CA LYS A 2 -25.40 -4.56 7.55
C LYS A 2 -24.35 -5.51 6.97
N ALA A 3 -24.35 -5.70 5.65
CA ALA A 3 -23.28 -6.38 4.95
C ALA A 3 -22.04 -5.47 4.94
N ILE A 4 -21.00 -5.86 5.65
CA ILE A 4 -19.76 -5.07 5.78
C ILE A 4 -18.64 -5.80 5.04
N ALA A 5 -17.88 -5.04 4.24
CA ALA A 5 -16.61 -5.47 3.67
C ALA A 5 -15.45 -4.66 4.26
N VAL A 6 -14.26 -5.27 4.26
CA VAL A 6 -12.99 -4.61 4.61
C VAL A 6 -12.08 -4.67 3.39
N ALA A 7 -11.61 -3.52 2.93
CA ALA A 7 -10.63 -3.39 1.86
C ALA A 7 -9.31 -2.88 2.46
N LEU A 8 -8.21 -3.56 2.18
CA LEU A 8 -6.90 -3.28 2.78
C LEU A 8 -5.86 -3.01 1.70
N ASP A 9 -5.09 -1.94 1.85
CA ASP A 9 -3.80 -1.85 1.17
C ASP A 9 -2.82 -2.91 1.71
N TYR A 10 -1.71 -3.11 1.01
CA TYR A 10 -0.71 -4.11 1.34
C TYR A 10 0.47 -3.53 2.13
N ASP A 11 1.20 -2.62 1.48
CA ASP A 11 2.42 -2.05 2.02
C ASP A 11 2.08 -1.06 3.14
N GLY A 12 2.71 -1.19 4.29
CA GLY A 12 2.44 -0.35 5.47
C GLY A 12 1.16 -0.67 6.23
N VAL A 13 0.28 -1.53 5.70
CA VAL A 13 -0.97 -1.98 6.36
C VAL A 13 -0.88 -3.45 6.81
N LEU A 14 -0.45 -4.35 5.90
CA LEU A 14 -0.31 -5.78 6.18
C LEU A 14 1.14 -6.17 6.44
N VAL A 15 2.05 -5.56 5.70
CA VAL A 15 3.48 -5.82 5.78
C VAL A 15 4.26 -4.52 5.88
N ASP A 16 5.42 -4.58 6.51
CA ASP A 16 6.47 -3.58 6.35
C ASP A 16 7.39 -4.03 5.22
N SER A 17 7.25 -3.42 4.04
CA SER A 17 8.12 -3.64 2.87
C SER A 17 9.10 -2.50 2.61
N TYR A 18 9.14 -1.50 3.50
CA TYR A 18 9.94 -0.28 3.30
C TYR A 18 11.37 -0.43 3.86
N LYS A 19 11.63 -1.45 4.68
CA LYS A 19 12.97 -1.76 5.22
C LYS A 19 14.03 -2.03 4.15
N GLY A 20 13.63 -2.61 3.01
CA GLY A 20 14.55 -2.90 1.90
C GLY A 20 14.94 -1.67 1.08
N VAL A 21 14.13 -0.60 1.13
CA VAL A 21 14.35 0.60 0.31
C VAL A 21 15.68 1.29 0.66
N PRO A 22 16.01 1.57 1.94
CA PRO A 22 17.32 2.12 2.29
C PRO A 22 18.47 1.23 1.84
N VAL A 23 18.36 -0.10 1.99
CA VAL A 23 19.42 -1.06 1.62
C VAL A 23 19.76 -0.94 0.14
N PHE A 24 18.74 -0.96 -0.73
CA PHE A 24 18.93 -0.76 -2.17
C PHE A 24 19.68 0.54 -2.46
N TYR A 25 19.20 1.66 -1.92
CA TYR A 25 19.80 2.97 -2.22
C TYR A 25 21.20 3.12 -1.64
N THR A 26 21.52 2.51 -0.49
CA THR A 26 22.84 2.69 0.13
C THR A 26 23.89 1.66 -0.28
N GLU A 27 23.47 0.52 -0.84
CA GLU A 27 24.38 -0.60 -1.17
C GLU A 27 24.32 -0.97 -2.66
N ASP A 28 23.14 -1.26 -3.18
CA ASP A 28 22.99 -1.79 -4.54
C ASP A 28 23.11 -0.69 -5.61
N LEU A 29 22.43 0.45 -5.44
CA LEU A 29 22.45 1.52 -6.42
C LEU A 29 23.88 2.04 -6.70
N PRO A 30 24.73 2.30 -5.69
CA PRO A 30 26.11 2.72 -5.94
C PRO A 30 27.00 1.63 -6.55
N SER A 31 26.70 0.35 -6.31
CA SER A 31 27.51 -0.77 -6.84
C SER A 31 27.11 -1.16 -8.26
N LEU A 32 25.86 -0.94 -8.64
CA LEU A 32 25.30 -1.26 -9.96
C LEU A 32 25.26 -0.06 -10.91
N SER A 33 25.70 1.12 -10.47
CA SER A 33 25.71 2.33 -11.30
C SER A 33 26.90 3.23 -11.00
N SER A 34 27.02 4.36 -11.70
CA SER A 34 28.03 5.38 -11.41
C SER A 34 27.63 6.36 -10.31
N VAL A 35 26.52 6.12 -9.61
CA VAL A 35 26.02 7.00 -8.54
C VAL A 35 26.89 6.85 -7.29
N SER A 36 27.36 7.97 -6.74
CA SER A 36 28.08 7.95 -5.47
C SER A 36 27.14 7.65 -4.30
N TYR A 37 27.68 7.05 -3.24
CA TYR A 37 26.94 6.77 -2.00
C TYR A 37 26.23 8.02 -1.42
N ASP A 38 26.90 9.17 -1.40
CA ASP A 38 26.32 10.43 -0.89
C ASP A 38 25.17 10.92 -1.75
N TYR A 39 25.25 10.75 -3.07
CA TYR A 39 24.16 11.10 -3.96
C TYR A 39 23.00 10.10 -3.83
N ALA A 40 23.29 8.82 -3.69
CA ALA A 40 22.27 7.78 -3.47
C ALA A 40 21.44 8.01 -2.20
N LYS A 41 22.06 8.51 -1.12
CA LYS A 41 21.33 8.95 0.09
C LYS A 41 20.36 10.10 -0.17
N ARG A 42 20.70 11.01 -1.09
CA ARG A 42 19.78 12.09 -1.49
C ARG A 42 18.65 11.53 -2.35
N LEU A 43 18.95 10.59 -3.24
CA LEU A 43 17.93 9.89 -4.02
C LEU A 43 16.97 9.09 -3.14
N LEU A 44 17.45 8.48 -2.06
CA LEU A 44 16.59 7.84 -1.06
C LEU A 44 15.57 8.83 -0.45
N TYR A 45 15.97 10.07 -0.19
CA TYR A 45 15.02 11.08 0.27
C TYR A 45 13.98 11.43 -0.81
N ILE A 46 14.41 11.54 -2.07
CA ILE A 46 13.51 11.76 -3.21
C ILE A 46 12.54 10.59 -3.40
N GLU A 47 12.99 9.35 -3.22
CA GLU A 47 12.14 8.14 -3.24
C GLU A 47 10.94 8.28 -2.30
N TYR A 48 11.17 8.69 -1.05
CA TYR A 48 10.09 8.83 -0.08
C TYR A 48 9.13 9.98 -0.40
N LEU A 49 9.58 11.01 -1.11
CA LEU A 49 8.69 12.05 -1.63
C LEU A 49 7.86 11.51 -2.81
N ALA A 50 8.50 10.79 -3.73
CA ALA A 50 7.86 10.19 -4.89
C ALA A 50 6.79 9.16 -4.47
N GLU A 51 7.06 8.33 -3.46
CA GLU A 51 6.12 7.39 -2.85
C GLU A 51 4.87 8.08 -2.31
N GLY A 52 5.00 9.30 -1.80
CA GLY A 52 3.89 10.14 -1.33
C GLY A 52 3.06 10.73 -2.47
N LEU A 53 3.63 10.85 -3.66
CA LEU A 53 2.96 11.34 -4.87
C LEU A 53 2.44 10.21 -5.76
N GLY A 54 2.70 8.94 -5.40
CA GLY A 54 2.32 7.78 -6.20
C GLY A 54 3.11 7.63 -7.51
N LEU A 55 4.35 8.13 -7.55
CA LEU A 55 5.23 8.01 -8.71
C LEU A 55 6.03 6.70 -8.67
N LEU A 56 6.19 6.06 -9.83
CA LEU A 56 7.00 4.86 -9.98
C LEU A 56 8.46 5.21 -10.28
N ARG A 57 9.34 4.21 -10.19
CA ARG A 57 10.78 4.41 -10.44
C ARG A 57 11.03 4.81 -11.90
N GLU A 58 10.24 4.29 -12.84
CA GLU A 58 10.27 4.70 -14.25
C GLU A 58 9.96 6.20 -14.46
N ASP A 59 9.19 6.84 -13.56
CA ASP A 59 8.87 8.26 -13.63
C ASP A 59 9.98 9.17 -13.09
N ILE A 60 10.82 8.65 -12.19
CA ILE A 60 11.79 9.45 -11.43
C ILE A 60 13.25 9.14 -11.78
N TRP A 61 13.61 7.88 -12.01
CA TRP A 61 15.02 7.49 -12.10
C TRP A 61 15.72 8.04 -13.33
N PHE A 62 15.05 8.11 -14.49
CA PHE A 62 15.63 8.75 -15.69
C PHE A 62 15.97 10.24 -15.48
N LYS A 63 15.32 10.91 -14.53
CA LYS A 63 15.58 12.33 -14.23
C LYS A 63 16.77 12.51 -13.30
N PHE A 64 17.05 11.51 -12.46
CA PHE A 64 17.95 11.67 -11.33
C PHE A 64 19.16 10.73 -11.34
N ILE A 65 19.13 9.61 -12.06
CA ILE A 65 20.27 8.69 -12.19
C ILE A 65 21.04 9.05 -13.47
N PRO A 66 22.26 9.61 -13.38
CA PRO A 66 23.02 9.99 -14.56
C PRO A 66 23.38 8.78 -15.41
N GLY A 67 23.17 8.86 -16.72
CA GLY A 67 23.53 7.80 -17.67
C GLY A 67 22.63 6.57 -17.62
N LEU A 68 21.46 6.64 -16.97
CA LEU A 68 20.52 5.54 -16.92
C LEU A 68 20.03 5.15 -18.32
N THR A 69 20.20 3.87 -18.66
CA THR A 69 19.63 3.25 -19.87
C THR A 69 18.44 2.35 -19.50
N SER A 70 17.65 1.93 -20.49
CA SER A 70 16.56 0.97 -20.25
C SER A 70 17.06 -0.36 -19.68
N SER A 71 18.21 -0.87 -20.14
CA SER A 71 18.77 -2.11 -19.59
C SER A 71 19.21 -1.96 -18.13
N MET A 72 19.77 -0.81 -17.77
CA MET A 72 20.11 -0.51 -16.37
C MET A 72 18.85 -0.33 -15.52
N LEU A 73 17.79 0.26 -16.08
CA LEU A 73 16.51 0.39 -15.38
C LEU A 73 15.96 -0.98 -14.98
N ASP A 74 15.93 -1.94 -15.90
CA ASP A 74 15.42 -3.29 -15.63
C ASP A 74 16.21 -3.99 -14.52
N GLU A 75 17.54 -3.89 -14.55
CA GLU A 75 18.42 -4.45 -13.51
C GLU A 75 18.19 -3.78 -12.15
N LEU A 76 18.12 -2.44 -12.12
CA LEU A 76 17.91 -1.69 -10.89
C LEU A 76 16.52 -1.90 -10.31
N ILE A 77 15.46 -1.96 -11.13
CA ILE A 77 14.09 -2.25 -10.69
C ILE A 77 14.03 -3.64 -10.07
N SER A 78 14.64 -4.64 -10.74
CA SER A 78 14.69 -6.01 -10.24
C SER A 78 15.38 -6.06 -8.87
N ARG A 79 16.57 -5.47 -8.74
CA ARG A 79 17.31 -5.44 -7.47
C ARG A 79 16.57 -4.66 -6.38
N TYR A 80 15.93 -3.54 -6.72
CA TYR A 80 15.11 -2.76 -5.79
C TYR A 80 13.99 -3.61 -5.19
N TRP A 81 13.26 -4.35 -6.03
CA TRP A 81 12.18 -5.20 -5.57
C TRP A 81 12.66 -6.43 -4.81
N GLU A 82 13.78 -7.04 -5.23
CA GLU A 82 14.43 -8.11 -4.46
C GLU A 82 14.69 -7.67 -3.02
N ARG A 83 15.27 -6.47 -2.80
CA ARG A 83 15.48 -5.94 -1.45
C ARG A 83 14.18 -5.69 -0.70
N ARG A 84 13.16 -5.12 -1.35
CA ARG A 84 11.86 -4.90 -0.69
C ARG A 84 11.21 -6.19 -0.26
N ILE A 85 11.36 -7.26 -1.04
CA ILE A 85 10.83 -8.60 -0.74
C ILE A 85 11.65 -9.26 0.36
N GLU A 86 12.98 -9.31 0.23
CA GLU A 86 13.91 -9.92 1.19
C GLU A 86 13.72 -9.34 2.61
N TYR A 87 13.52 -8.04 2.71
CA TYR A 87 13.36 -7.34 3.99
C TYR A 87 11.90 -7.14 4.41
N SER A 88 10.95 -7.74 3.67
CA SER A 88 9.53 -7.61 4.01
C SER A 88 9.16 -8.45 5.23
N THR A 89 8.36 -7.88 6.12
CA THR A 89 7.87 -8.60 7.30
C THR A 89 6.39 -8.30 7.54
N SER A 90 5.58 -9.32 7.85
CA SER A 90 4.19 -9.10 8.27
C SER A 90 4.13 -8.21 9.51
N LEU A 91 3.24 -7.21 9.49
CA LEU A 91 3.02 -6.35 10.64
C LEU A 91 2.40 -7.14 11.80
N PRO A 92 2.73 -6.83 13.06
CA PRO A 92 2.22 -7.55 14.22
C PRO A 92 0.69 -7.57 14.27
N GLY A 93 0.10 -8.76 14.39
CA GLY A 93 -1.34 -8.93 14.51
C GLY A 93 -2.12 -8.91 13.18
N SER A 94 -1.49 -8.66 12.03
CA SER A 94 -2.20 -8.63 10.73
C SER A 94 -2.92 -9.94 10.44
N ARG A 95 -2.22 -11.08 10.51
CA ARG A 95 -2.84 -12.40 10.27
C ARG A 95 -3.94 -12.70 11.29
N HIS A 96 -3.72 -12.39 12.55
CA HIS A 96 -4.70 -12.60 13.60
C HIS A 96 -5.98 -11.76 13.39
N ALA A 97 -5.84 -10.53 12.90
CA ALA A 97 -6.98 -9.70 12.54
C ALA A 97 -7.76 -10.27 11.36
N LEU A 98 -7.06 -10.72 10.31
CA LEU A 98 -7.68 -11.36 9.14
C LEU A 98 -8.42 -12.65 9.50
N GLU A 99 -7.84 -13.48 10.38
CA GLU A 99 -8.51 -14.67 10.91
C GLU A 99 -9.79 -14.32 11.68
N LYS A 100 -9.78 -13.24 12.47
CA LYS A 100 -10.99 -12.77 13.15
C LYS A 100 -12.05 -12.28 12.19
N LEU A 101 -11.69 -11.48 11.19
CA LEU A 101 -12.62 -11.01 10.16
C LEU A 101 -13.25 -12.20 9.42
N SER A 102 -12.45 -13.19 9.05
CA SER A 102 -12.92 -14.43 8.43
C SER A 102 -13.89 -15.20 9.34
N SER A 103 -13.56 -15.38 10.63
CA SER A 103 -14.44 -16.04 11.60
C SER A 103 -15.78 -15.31 11.84
N MET A 104 -15.81 -14.00 11.54
CA MET A 104 -17.01 -13.16 11.61
C MET A 104 -17.78 -13.14 10.28
N ASN A 105 -17.37 -13.94 9.29
CA ASN A 105 -17.93 -13.97 7.94
C ASN A 105 -17.89 -12.60 7.23
N ILE A 106 -16.83 -11.82 7.48
CA ILE A 106 -16.61 -10.53 6.83
C ILE A 106 -15.79 -10.76 5.56
N SER A 107 -16.28 -10.25 4.43
CA SER A 107 -15.53 -10.29 3.18
C SER A 107 -14.36 -9.32 3.24
N VAL A 108 -13.14 -9.82 3.02
CA VAL A 108 -11.92 -9.01 2.99
C VAL A 108 -11.40 -8.95 1.55
N TYR A 109 -10.92 -7.79 1.14
CA TYR A 109 -10.39 -7.52 -0.20
C TYR A 109 -9.02 -6.86 -0.08
N HIS A 110 -8.15 -7.10 -1.05
CA HIS A 110 -6.99 -6.24 -1.26
C HIS A 110 -7.36 -5.13 -2.25
N VAL A 111 -6.99 -3.89 -1.94
CA VAL A 111 -7.06 -2.76 -2.86
C VAL A 111 -5.78 -1.95 -2.71
N GLY A 112 -4.89 -2.05 -3.69
CA GLY A 112 -3.58 -1.38 -3.67
C GLY A 112 -3.11 -0.98 -5.07
N TYR A 113 -2.01 -0.23 -5.15
CA TYR A 113 -1.40 0.13 -6.44
C TYR A 113 -0.44 -0.95 -6.92
N ARG A 114 -0.23 -1.02 -8.24
CA ARG A 114 0.78 -1.92 -8.81
C ARG A 114 2.18 -1.62 -8.31
N ASP A 115 3.04 -2.62 -8.43
CA ASP A 115 4.49 -2.46 -8.29
C ASP A 115 5.08 -2.06 -9.67
N ASP A 116 6.38 -1.75 -9.77
CA ASP A 116 6.99 -1.39 -11.07
C ASP A 116 7.00 -2.58 -12.05
N ILE A 117 7.00 -3.80 -11.52
CA ILE A 117 6.93 -5.04 -12.30
C ILE A 117 5.48 -5.53 -12.30
N TYR A 118 4.91 -5.65 -13.50
CA TYR A 118 3.53 -6.12 -13.68
C TYR A 118 3.31 -7.51 -13.04
N GLY A 119 2.25 -7.65 -12.24
CA GLY A 119 1.90 -8.89 -11.54
C GLY A 119 2.71 -9.15 -10.26
N LEU A 120 3.74 -8.34 -9.97
CA LEU A 120 4.56 -8.54 -8.79
C LEU A 120 3.79 -8.33 -7.49
N LYS A 121 2.83 -7.40 -7.47
CA LYS A 121 1.98 -7.15 -6.29
C LYS A 121 1.24 -8.42 -5.87
N GLU A 122 0.58 -9.07 -6.83
CA GLU A 122 -0.16 -10.31 -6.58
C GLU A 122 0.77 -11.44 -6.15
N HIS A 123 1.91 -11.59 -6.82
CA HIS A 123 2.92 -12.58 -6.47
C HIS A 123 3.44 -12.41 -5.02
N ARG A 124 3.65 -11.16 -4.57
CA ARG A 124 4.09 -10.87 -3.19
C ARG A 124 3.00 -11.22 -2.18
N ILE A 125 1.75 -10.84 -2.45
CA ILE A 125 0.59 -11.20 -1.61
C ILE A 125 0.44 -12.72 -1.47
N GLU A 126 0.66 -13.45 -2.56
CA GLU A 126 0.64 -14.92 -2.59
C GLU A 126 1.79 -15.53 -1.80
N SER A 127 3.02 -15.07 -2.06
CA SER A 127 4.23 -15.59 -1.41
C SER A 127 4.22 -15.36 0.09
N ASP A 128 3.69 -14.24 0.54
CA ASP A 128 3.46 -13.94 1.95
C ASP A 128 2.23 -14.66 2.53
N GLY A 129 1.51 -15.45 1.73
CA GLY A 129 0.39 -16.29 2.17
C GLY A 129 -0.86 -15.50 2.58
N PHE A 130 -1.05 -14.29 2.06
CA PHE A 130 -2.21 -13.47 2.35
C PHE A 130 -3.39 -13.72 1.41
N THR A 131 -3.17 -14.25 0.20
CA THR A 131 -4.22 -14.50 -0.81
C THR A 131 -5.42 -15.24 -0.24
N ARG A 132 -5.22 -16.23 0.63
CA ARG A 132 -6.30 -17.02 1.25
C ARG A 132 -7.31 -16.22 2.08
N TYR A 133 -6.96 -15.00 2.50
CA TYR A 133 -7.83 -14.13 3.28
C TYR A 133 -8.67 -13.21 2.40
N PHE A 134 -8.28 -13.02 1.14
CA PHE A 134 -8.94 -12.11 0.23
C PHE A 134 -9.96 -12.84 -0.62
N ARG A 135 -11.15 -12.26 -0.71
CA ARG A 135 -12.15 -12.65 -1.69
C ARG A 135 -11.72 -12.28 -3.10
N GLU A 136 -11.11 -11.12 -3.25
CA GLU A 136 -10.57 -10.61 -4.50
C GLU A 136 -9.42 -9.63 -4.23
N ILE A 137 -8.50 -9.55 -5.20
CA ILE A 137 -7.29 -8.73 -5.14
C ILE A 137 -7.37 -7.70 -6.26
N TYR A 138 -7.56 -6.44 -5.90
CA TYR A 138 -7.58 -5.32 -6.84
C TYR A 138 -6.23 -4.60 -6.85
N VAL A 139 -5.57 -4.63 -8.00
CA VAL A 139 -4.30 -3.97 -8.27
C VAL A 139 -4.52 -2.84 -9.28
N VAL A 140 -4.45 -1.61 -8.78
CA VAL A 140 -4.65 -0.40 -9.58
C VAL A 140 -3.53 -0.25 -10.60
N GLY A 141 -3.91 -0.04 -11.86
CA GLY A 141 -2.98 0.00 -12.99
C GLY A 141 -2.76 -1.37 -13.65
N GLU A 142 -3.37 -2.44 -13.13
CA GLU A 142 -3.36 -3.77 -13.75
C GLU A 142 -4.77 -4.28 -14.04
N ASN A 143 -5.54 -4.59 -13.00
CA ASN A 143 -6.89 -5.17 -13.13
C ASN A 143 -8.02 -4.21 -12.70
N THR A 144 -7.68 -3.04 -12.17
CA THR A 144 -8.63 -1.97 -11.88
C THR A 144 -8.07 -0.59 -12.22
N SER A 145 -8.96 0.35 -12.55
CA SER A 145 -8.58 1.70 -13.00
C SER A 145 -8.21 2.63 -11.84
N SER A 146 -8.79 2.43 -10.65
CA SER A 146 -8.53 3.26 -9.47
C SER A 146 -8.98 2.58 -8.19
N ARG A 147 -8.45 3.03 -7.04
CA ARG A 147 -8.91 2.60 -5.70
C ARG A 147 -10.41 2.85 -5.54
N LEU A 148 -10.88 4.04 -5.94
CA LEU A 148 -12.29 4.39 -5.89
C LEU A 148 -13.15 3.40 -6.70
N HIS A 149 -12.74 3.07 -7.92
CA HIS A 149 -13.48 2.13 -8.75
C HIS A 149 -13.61 0.75 -8.09
N ALA A 150 -12.52 0.18 -7.59
CA ALA A 150 -12.54 -1.08 -6.84
C ALA A 150 -13.46 -1.00 -5.60
N LEU A 151 -13.38 0.09 -4.82
CA LEU A 151 -14.24 0.28 -3.65
C LEU A 151 -15.73 0.37 -4.02
N LEU A 152 -16.06 0.98 -5.16
CA LEU A 152 -17.44 1.06 -5.66
C LEU A 152 -17.96 -0.30 -6.14
N GLU A 153 -17.11 -1.11 -6.78
CA GLU A 153 -17.46 -2.49 -7.15
C GLU A 153 -17.74 -3.34 -5.91
N ILE A 154 -16.86 -3.28 -4.90
CA ILE A 154 -17.06 -3.96 -3.62
C ILE A 154 -18.37 -3.48 -2.98
N LEU A 155 -18.63 -2.17 -2.98
CA LEU A 155 -19.86 -1.59 -2.41
C LEU A 155 -21.13 -2.03 -3.16
N GLY A 156 -21.03 -2.48 -4.42
CA GLY A 156 -22.16 -3.05 -5.15
C GLY A 156 -22.76 -4.30 -4.48
N GLY A 157 -21.96 -5.03 -3.70
CA GLY A 157 -22.38 -6.21 -2.94
C GLY A 157 -22.51 -6.00 -1.42
N HIS A 158 -22.26 -4.79 -0.91
CA HIS A 158 -22.16 -4.52 0.54
C HIS A 158 -22.83 -3.20 0.93
N ASP A 159 -23.31 -3.11 2.17
CA ASP A 159 -23.89 -1.87 2.69
C ASP A 159 -22.79 -0.86 3.03
N VAL A 160 -21.68 -1.34 3.59
CA VAL A 160 -20.53 -0.55 4.04
C VAL A 160 -19.21 -1.20 3.63
N VAL A 161 -18.26 -0.39 3.19
CA VAL A 161 -16.86 -0.79 2.96
C VAL A 161 -15.97 0.02 3.90
N ILE A 162 -15.15 -0.66 4.70
CA ILE A 162 -14.08 -0.02 5.47
C ILE A 162 -12.79 -0.16 4.66
N TYR A 163 -12.25 0.96 4.19
CA TYR A 163 -10.99 0.99 3.46
C TYR A 163 -9.85 1.45 4.36
N VAL A 164 -8.76 0.68 4.38
CA VAL A 164 -7.58 0.95 5.22
C VAL A 164 -6.35 1.14 4.34
N ASP A 165 -5.70 2.29 4.48
CA ASP A 165 -4.48 2.65 3.76
C ASP A 165 -3.52 3.35 4.73
N ASP A 166 -2.21 3.22 4.53
CA ASP A 166 -1.22 3.90 5.36
C ASP A 166 -0.95 5.34 4.90
N LYS A 167 -1.24 5.65 3.62
CA LYS A 167 -0.97 6.95 3.00
C LYS A 167 -2.21 7.84 3.00
N PRO A 168 -2.18 9.01 3.68
CA PRO A 168 -3.32 9.92 3.73
C PRO A 168 -3.71 10.47 2.34
N LEU A 169 -2.76 10.62 1.41
CA LEU A 169 -3.09 11.08 0.05
C LEU A 169 -4.02 10.09 -0.68
N ASN A 170 -3.81 8.78 -0.52
CA ASN A 170 -4.68 7.77 -1.13
C ASN A 170 -6.11 7.89 -0.61
N LEU A 171 -6.26 8.12 0.71
CA LEU A 171 -7.57 8.35 1.33
C LEU A 171 -8.23 9.63 0.80
N ALA A 172 -7.48 10.74 0.72
CA ALA A 172 -7.98 12.01 0.22
C ALA A 172 -8.45 11.94 -1.24
N VAL A 173 -7.73 11.21 -2.10
CA VAL A 173 -8.13 11.00 -3.51
C VAL A 173 -9.44 10.21 -3.59
N VAL A 174 -9.60 9.17 -2.76
CA VAL A 174 -10.85 8.42 -2.69
C VAL A 174 -11.98 9.31 -2.19
N GLU A 175 -11.77 10.06 -1.11
CA GLU A 175 -12.75 10.98 -0.52
C GLU A 175 -13.23 12.03 -1.50
N ALA A 176 -12.31 12.67 -2.23
CA ALA A 176 -12.62 13.69 -3.22
C ALA A 176 -13.47 13.15 -4.38
N GLY A 177 -13.33 11.87 -4.71
CA GLY A 177 -14.11 11.21 -5.77
C GLY A 177 -15.42 10.59 -5.30
N LEU A 178 -15.67 10.48 -3.99
CA LEU A 178 -16.91 9.92 -3.45
C LEU A 178 -18.07 10.93 -3.58
N ARG A 179 -19.15 10.49 -4.22
CA ARG A 179 -20.42 11.24 -4.27
C ARG A 179 -21.06 11.31 -2.89
N ASP A 180 -21.79 12.39 -2.61
CA ASP A 180 -22.36 12.67 -1.28
C ASP A 180 -23.26 11.54 -0.76
N GLU A 181 -24.04 10.89 -1.63
CA GLU A 181 -24.91 9.78 -1.25
C GLU A 181 -24.17 8.50 -0.84
N LEU A 182 -22.87 8.40 -1.16
CA LEU A 182 -22.00 7.29 -0.77
C LEU A 182 -21.12 7.63 0.45
N LYS A 183 -21.08 8.90 0.86
CA LYS A 183 -20.39 9.31 2.08
C LYS A 183 -21.08 8.67 3.29
N GLY A 184 -20.29 7.94 4.08
CA GLY A 184 -20.79 7.11 5.19
C GLY A 184 -21.06 5.65 4.83
N ARG A 185 -21.04 5.28 3.54
CA ARG A 185 -20.98 3.88 3.10
C ARG A 185 -19.55 3.41 2.84
N VAL A 186 -18.64 4.33 2.52
CA VAL A 186 -17.20 4.06 2.51
C VAL A 186 -16.58 4.76 3.71
N ILE A 187 -16.01 3.98 4.63
CA ILE A 187 -15.33 4.47 5.83
C ILE A 187 -13.83 4.42 5.57
N LEU A 188 -13.19 5.59 5.53
CA LEU A 188 -11.76 5.73 5.29
C LEU A 188 -11.00 5.67 6.62
N VAL A 189 -10.00 4.80 6.67
CA VAL A 189 -9.22 4.52 7.86
C VAL A 189 -7.74 4.63 7.52
N LYS A 190 -7.02 5.45 8.29
CA LYS A 190 -5.58 5.60 8.17
C LYS A 190 -4.87 4.61 9.08
N HIS A 191 -4.02 3.75 8.53
CA HIS A 191 -3.09 2.96 9.32
C HIS A 191 -1.85 3.78 9.68
N ASN A 192 -1.56 3.89 10.98
CA ASN A 192 -0.42 4.64 11.50
C ASN A 192 0.88 3.85 11.35
N PHE A 193 1.38 3.81 10.12
CA PHE A 193 2.68 3.27 9.77
C PHE A 193 3.80 4.28 10.05
N LYS A 194 4.95 3.80 10.53
CA LYS A 194 6.11 4.64 10.89
C LYS A 194 7.36 4.21 10.11
N PRO A 195 7.59 4.76 8.93
CA PRO A 195 8.81 4.50 8.16
C PRO A 195 9.99 5.33 8.67
N PRO A 196 11.22 5.01 8.22
CA PRO A 196 12.41 5.81 8.50
C PRO A 196 12.30 7.28 8.05
N TYR A 197 11.58 7.53 6.96
CA TYR A 197 11.26 8.87 6.46
C TYR A 197 9.75 8.98 6.29
N SER A 198 9.12 9.94 6.96
CA SER A 198 7.67 10.05 7.03
C SER A 198 6.92 10.89 5.99
N PRO A 199 7.51 11.62 5.01
CA PRO A 199 6.74 12.56 4.18
C PRO A 199 5.47 11.99 3.53
N ALA A 200 5.52 10.76 3.01
CA ALA A 200 4.36 10.11 2.37
C ALA A 200 3.24 9.72 3.34
N TRP A 201 3.50 9.69 4.66
CA TRP A 201 2.58 9.21 5.70
C TRP A 201 2.08 10.31 6.63
N VAL A 202 2.61 11.53 6.45
CA VAL A 202 2.14 12.72 7.17
C VAL A 202 1.01 13.36 6.38
N GLY A 203 -0.11 13.60 7.05
CA GLY A 203 -1.27 14.32 6.53
C GLY A 203 -1.86 15.20 7.63
N PRO A 204 -2.93 15.96 7.33
CA PRO A 204 -3.64 16.75 8.34
C PRO A 204 -4.08 15.89 9.53
N HIS A 205 -3.79 16.37 10.75
CA HIS A 205 -4.10 15.62 11.97
C HIS A 205 -5.62 15.52 12.18
N GLY A 206 -6.11 14.29 12.44
CA GLY A 206 -7.50 14.05 12.85
C GLY A 206 -8.52 14.04 11.70
N GLU A 207 -8.05 13.97 10.45
CA GLU A 207 -8.92 13.92 9.26
C GLU A 207 -9.62 12.56 9.11
N TYR A 208 -8.90 11.46 9.41
CA TYR A 208 -9.40 10.09 9.27
C TYR A 208 -9.42 9.35 10.61
N ILE A 209 -10.21 8.26 10.67
CA ILE A 209 -10.10 7.30 11.77
C ILE A 209 -8.71 6.67 11.70
N GLU A 210 -7.92 6.83 12.75
CA GLU A 210 -6.56 6.28 12.80
C GLU A 210 -6.52 4.97 13.58
N VAL A 211 -5.77 3.99 13.05
CA VAL A 211 -5.51 2.70 13.70
C VAL A 211 -4.02 2.40 13.67
N SER A 212 -3.48 1.82 14.74
CA SER A 212 -2.06 1.37 14.75
C SER A 212 -1.91 -0.14 14.55
N ASN A 213 -3.05 -0.85 14.52
CA ASN A 213 -3.10 -2.30 14.39
C ASN A 213 -4.40 -2.71 13.71
N LEU A 214 -4.37 -3.74 12.86
CA LEU A 214 -5.57 -4.25 12.20
C LEU A 214 -6.61 -4.85 13.17
N LEU A 215 -6.23 -5.18 14.41
CA LEU A 215 -7.19 -5.53 15.46
C LEU A 215 -8.12 -4.37 15.83
N ASP A 216 -7.72 -3.11 15.61
CA ASP A 216 -8.61 -1.96 15.78
C ASP A 216 -9.66 -1.89 14.66
N VAL A 217 -9.31 -2.33 13.44
CA VAL A 217 -10.27 -2.49 12.34
C VAL A 217 -11.31 -3.55 12.69
N VAL A 218 -10.91 -4.67 13.33
CA VAL A 218 -11.86 -5.68 13.84
C VAL A 218 -12.83 -5.06 14.85
N ARG A 219 -12.37 -4.19 15.74
CA ARG A 219 -13.24 -3.48 16.70
C ARG A 219 -14.20 -2.52 15.99
N LEU A 220 -13.72 -1.81 14.97
CA LEU A 220 -14.53 -0.92 14.15
C LEU A 220 -15.65 -1.68 13.43
N VAL A 221 -15.33 -2.83 12.81
CA VAL A 221 -16.34 -3.69 12.17
C VAL A 221 -17.41 -4.11 13.16
N LYS A 222 -17.04 -4.54 14.38
CA LYS A 222 -18.02 -4.91 15.41
C LYS A 222 -18.94 -3.76 15.80
N LYS A 223 -18.40 -2.54 15.89
CA LYS A 223 -19.19 -1.33 16.18
C LYS A 223 -20.16 -0.98 15.05
N GLN A 224 -19.82 -1.27 13.80
CA GLN A 224 -20.70 -1.02 12.65
C GLN A 224 -21.74 -2.13 12.44
N ALA A 225 -21.47 -3.34 12.91
CA ALA A 225 -22.36 -4.49 12.81
C ALA A 225 -23.46 -4.53 13.89
N GLY A 226 -23.17 -3.95 15.07
CA GLY A 226 -24.12 -3.76 16.16
C GLY A 226 -25.01 -2.55 15.95
#